data_AF-A0AA94KP65-F1
#
_entry.id   AF-A0AA94KP65-F1
#
_cell.length_a   1.000
_cell.length_b   1.000
_cell.length_c   1.000
_cell.angle_alpha   90.00
_cell.angle_beta   90.00
_cell.angle_gamma   90.00
#
_symmetry.space_group_name_H-M   'P 1'
#
loop_
_entity.id
_entity.type
_entity.pdbx_description
1 polymer ?
#
loop_
_entity_poly.entity_id
_entity_poly.type
_entity_poly.pdbx_seq_one_letter_code
_entity_poly.pdbx_strand_id
1 'polypeptide(L)'
;MVRFIVVSCFTLFSACSFATGINLSCDEYTAVVEPEGLTVNGHRYTNPQEKPFDISDDYTGRSLIYTDSQDQNNQTNWVAINIITQISSGKKAFFLSDSKHTDDKAIICTRKDAEQ
;
A
#
# COMPACT_ATOMS: atom_id res chain seq x y z
N MET A 1 56.55 -5.47 16.59
CA MET A 1 56.08 -5.68 15.20
C MET A 1 54.57 -5.56 15.22
N VAL A 2 54.04 -4.45 14.72
CA VAL A 2 52.62 -4.05 14.83
C VAL A 2 51.80 -4.79 13.77
N ARG A 3 50.73 -5.49 14.17
CA ARG A 3 49.76 -6.08 13.25
C ARG A 3 48.60 -5.11 13.04
N PHE A 4 48.52 -4.56 11.83
CA PHE A 4 47.37 -3.77 11.38
C PHE A 4 46.21 -4.72 11.10
N ILE A 5 45.09 -4.53 11.80
CA ILE A 5 43.80 -5.10 11.42
C ILE A 5 43.04 -3.97 10.74
N VAL A 6 42.96 -4.04 9.41
CA VAL A 6 42.08 -3.18 8.61
C VAL A 6 40.67 -3.71 8.81
N VAL A 7 39.92 -3.08 9.72
CA VAL A 7 38.47 -3.26 9.83
C VAL A 7 37.86 -2.40 8.73
N SER A 8 37.60 -3.02 7.57
CA SER A 8 36.76 -2.41 6.54
C SER A 8 35.35 -2.28 7.09
N CYS A 9 34.94 -1.06 7.42
CA CYS A 9 33.53 -0.71 7.62
C CYS A 9 32.77 -1.05 6.33
N PHE A 10 31.94 -2.09 6.40
CA PHE A 10 30.84 -2.27 5.46
C PHE A 10 29.92 -1.07 5.59
N THR A 11 29.98 -0.15 4.62
CA THR A 11 28.95 0.87 4.45
C THR A 11 27.68 0.15 4.03
N LEU A 12 26.82 -0.13 5.00
CA LEU A 12 25.42 -0.44 4.76
C LEU A 12 24.82 0.76 4.04
N PHE A 13 24.74 0.68 2.71
CA PHE A 13 23.86 1.51 1.92
C PHE A 13 22.44 1.18 2.38
N SER A 14 21.97 1.90 3.40
CA SER A 14 20.55 2.04 3.67
C SER A 14 19.98 2.81 2.49
N ALA A 15 19.65 2.08 1.43
CA ALA A 15 18.72 2.56 0.44
C ALA A 15 17.40 2.76 1.19
N CYS A 16 17.18 3.97 1.69
CA CYS A 16 15.83 4.42 2.03
C CYS A 16 15.07 4.41 0.71
N SER A 17 14.44 3.28 0.39
CA SER A 17 13.34 3.25 -0.56
C SER A 17 12.26 4.15 0.04
N PHE A 18 12.31 5.43 -0.31
CA PHE A 18 11.13 6.28 -0.21
C PHE A 18 10.11 5.62 -1.12
N ALA A 19 9.14 4.92 -0.52
CA ALA A 19 8.02 4.39 -1.26
C ALA A 19 7.34 5.59 -1.92
N THR A 20 7.54 5.74 -3.22
CA THR A 20 6.80 6.70 -4.02
C THR A 20 5.33 6.36 -3.88
N GLY A 21 4.53 7.34 -3.46
CA GLY A 21 3.12 7.14 -3.22
C GLY A 21 2.41 6.59 -4.46
N ILE A 22 1.41 5.74 -4.27
CA ILE A 22 0.61 5.16 -5.37
C ILE A 22 -0.61 6.05 -5.56
N ASN A 23 -0.72 6.69 -6.72
CA ASN A 23 -1.91 7.43 -7.09
C ASN A 23 -2.87 6.52 -7.88
N LEU A 24 -4.10 6.42 -7.41
CA LEU A 24 -5.13 5.53 -7.92
C LEU A 24 -6.36 6.32 -8.33
N SER A 25 -6.84 6.06 -9.56
CA SER A 25 -8.17 6.43 -10.02
C SER A 25 -9.08 5.23 -9.88
N CYS A 26 -9.98 5.27 -8.92
CA CYS A 26 -11.05 4.31 -8.75
C CYS A 26 -12.34 4.91 -9.31
N ASP A 27 -13.32 4.10 -9.72
CA ASP A 27 -14.52 4.57 -10.44
C ASP A 27 -15.17 5.81 -9.80
N GLU A 28 -15.46 5.75 -8.50
CA GLU A 28 -16.08 6.85 -7.74
C GLU A 28 -15.09 7.62 -6.83
N TYR A 29 -13.83 7.18 -6.79
CA TYR A 29 -12.87 7.65 -5.79
C TYR A 29 -11.50 7.98 -6.39
N THR A 30 -10.86 9.04 -5.91
CA THR A 30 -9.42 9.24 -6.09
C THR A 30 -8.70 8.87 -4.79
N ALA A 31 -7.75 7.97 -4.87
CA ALA A 31 -6.99 7.47 -3.73
C ALA A 31 -5.50 7.71 -3.92
N VAL A 32 -4.86 8.38 -2.95
CA VAL A 32 -3.42 8.62 -2.93
C VAL A 32 -2.83 7.90 -1.73
N VAL A 33 -2.12 6.80 -2.01
CA VAL A 33 -1.40 6.02 -1.01
C VAL A 33 -0.05 6.67 -0.78
N GLU A 34 0.26 7.03 0.46
CA GLU A 34 1.55 7.58 0.90
C GLU A 34 2.17 6.64 1.96
N PRO A 35 3.48 6.76 2.27
CA PRO A 35 4.12 5.87 3.25
C PRO A 35 3.43 5.85 4.62
N GLU A 36 2.94 7.00 5.08
CA GLU A 36 2.33 7.19 6.39
C GLU A 36 0.80 7.19 6.40
N GLY A 37 0.13 7.07 5.25
CA GLY A 37 -1.33 7.13 5.21
C GLY A 37 -1.94 7.04 3.81
N LEU A 38 -3.24 7.26 3.76
CA LEU A 38 -4.03 7.17 2.54
C LEU A 38 -5.02 8.33 2.49
N THR A 39 -5.03 9.07 1.39
CA THR A 39 -6.02 10.11 1.16
C THR A 39 -7.03 9.63 0.13
N VAL A 40 -8.32 9.56 0.50
CA VAL A 40 -9.41 9.18 -0.40
C VAL A 40 -10.39 10.34 -0.54
N ASN A 41 -10.60 10.84 -1.75
CA ASN A 41 -11.47 12.00 -2.04
C ASN A 41 -11.18 13.22 -1.11
N GLY A 42 -9.91 13.43 -0.76
CA GLY A 42 -9.47 14.51 0.14
C GLY A 42 -9.56 14.19 1.64
N HIS A 43 -10.17 13.07 2.04
CA HIS A 43 -10.21 12.61 3.42
C HIS A 43 -8.98 11.77 3.77
N ARG A 44 -8.30 12.09 4.88
CA ARG A 44 -7.04 11.45 5.26
C ARG A 44 -7.27 10.33 6.28
N TYR A 45 -6.84 9.13 5.91
CA TYR A 45 -6.73 7.97 6.79
C TYR A 45 -5.26 7.73 7.16
N THR A 46 -5.03 7.22 8.36
CA THR A 46 -3.68 7.00 8.92
C THR A 46 -3.57 5.58 9.48
N ASN A 47 -2.49 5.30 10.20
CA ASN A 47 -2.24 4.02 10.86
C ASN A 47 -2.27 2.83 9.87
N PRO A 48 -1.34 2.80 8.89
CA PRO A 48 -1.29 1.75 7.90
C PRO A 48 -1.06 0.38 8.55
N GLN A 49 -1.90 -0.57 8.21
CA GLN A 49 -1.78 -1.98 8.60
C GLN A 49 -1.72 -2.83 7.33
N GLU A 50 -0.66 -3.61 7.15
CA GLU A 50 -0.52 -4.52 6.02
C GLU A 50 -0.93 -5.94 6.43
N LYS A 51 -1.85 -6.53 5.68
CA LYS A 51 -2.31 -7.91 5.89
C LYS A 51 -2.18 -8.73 4.60
N PRO A 52 -1.25 -9.69 4.52
CA PRO A 52 -1.18 -10.60 3.39
C PRO A 52 -2.37 -11.56 3.39
N PHE A 53 -2.74 -12.08 2.22
CA PHE A 53 -3.74 -13.13 2.06
C PHE A 53 -3.41 -14.02 0.86
N ASP A 54 -3.78 -15.29 0.98
CA ASP A 54 -3.53 -16.30 -0.04
C ASP A 54 -4.59 -16.22 -1.16
N ILE A 55 -4.14 -16.34 -2.42
CA ILE A 55 -5.01 -16.37 -3.59
C ILE A 55 -4.80 -17.69 -4.34
N SER A 56 -3.59 -17.91 -4.86
CA SER A 56 -3.17 -19.15 -5.52
C SER A 56 -1.66 -19.18 -5.72
N ASP A 57 -1.13 -20.26 -6.30
CA ASP A 57 0.31 -20.40 -6.59
C ASP A 57 0.84 -19.38 -7.62
N ASP A 58 -0.04 -18.73 -8.39
CA ASP A 58 0.32 -17.77 -9.43
C ASP A 58 0.16 -16.30 -9.00
N TYR A 59 -0.50 -16.05 -7.86
CA TYR A 59 -0.90 -14.71 -7.42
C TYR A 59 -0.68 -14.52 -5.92
N THR A 60 -0.14 -13.37 -5.53
CA THR A 60 -0.09 -12.94 -4.14
C THR A 60 -1.08 -11.82 -3.86
N GLY A 61 -1.67 -11.83 -2.67
CA GLY A 61 -2.60 -10.82 -2.20
C GLY A 61 -2.10 -10.12 -0.94
N ARG A 62 -2.34 -8.82 -0.85
CA ARG A 62 -2.21 -8.06 0.40
C ARG A 62 -3.19 -6.91 0.48
N SER A 63 -3.65 -6.61 1.68
CA SER A 63 -4.47 -5.44 1.98
C SER A 63 -3.63 -4.42 2.74
N LEU A 64 -3.68 -3.16 2.30
CA LEU A 64 -3.22 -2.01 3.07
C LEU A 64 -4.46 -1.37 3.69
N ILE A 65 -4.63 -1.54 5.00
CA ILE A 65 -5.81 -1.09 5.75
C ILE A 65 -5.42 0.17 6.52
N TYR A 66 -6.28 1.18 6.46
CA TYR A 66 -6.09 2.47 7.10
C TYR A 66 -7.32 2.81 7.92
N THR A 67 -7.12 3.54 9.00
CA THR A 67 -8.19 4.00 9.88
C THR A 67 -8.15 5.51 10.04
N ASP A 68 -9.33 6.13 10.09
CA ASP A 68 -9.51 7.50 10.51
C ASP A 68 -9.52 7.54 12.04
N SER A 69 -8.53 8.21 12.62
CA SER A 69 -8.40 8.35 14.07
C SER A 69 -9.39 9.37 14.66
N GLN A 70 -10.04 10.18 13.83
CA GLN A 70 -11.06 11.14 14.25
C GLN A 70 -12.47 10.53 14.28
N ASP A 71 -12.72 9.48 13.49
CA ASP A 71 -13.97 8.71 13.55
C ASP A 71 -13.85 7.55 14.55
N GLN A 72 -14.61 7.64 15.64
CA GLN A 72 -14.63 6.63 16.70
C GLN A 72 -15.45 5.38 16.33
N ASN A 73 -16.22 5.42 15.23
CA ASN A 73 -16.98 4.28 14.78
C ASN A 73 -16.10 3.29 14.00
N ASN A 74 -15.63 2.25 14.69
CA ASN A 74 -14.77 1.21 14.12
C ASN A 74 -15.38 0.44 12.94
N GLN A 75 -16.69 0.53 12.72
CA GLN A 75 -17.36 -0.11 11.58
C GLN A 75 -17.22 0.70 10.29
N THR A 76 -17.07 2.03 10.41
CA THR A 76 -17.09 2.96 9.27
C THR A 76 -15.78 3.68 9.04
N ASN A 77 -14.93 3.76 10.06
CA ASN A 77 -13.72 4.58 10.06
C ASN A 77 -12.54 4.00 9.29
N TRP A 78 -12.75 2.97 8.46
CA TRP A 78 -11.67 2.26 7.79
C TRP A 78 -11.81 2.29 6.28
N VAL A 79 -10.67 2.19 5.61
CA VAL A 79 -10.56 1.99 4.18
C VAL A 79 -9.41 1.05 3.90
N ALA A 80 -9.49 0.26 2.84
CA ALA A 80 -8.44 -0.67 2.45
C ALA A 80 -8.14 -0.57 0.95
N ILE A 81 -6.86 -0.67 0.61
CA ILE A 81 -6.39 -0.91 -0.75
C ILE A 81 -5.90 -2.35 -0.82
N ASN A 82 -6.63 -3.18 -1.56
CA ASN A 82 -6.24 -4.54 -1.86
C ASN A 82 -5.37 -4.56 -3.12
N ILE A 83 -4.22 -5.23 -3.03
CA ILE A 83 -3.24 -5.33 -4.10
C ILE A 83 -3.06 -6.81 -4.43
N ILE A 84 -3.45 -7.18 -5.64
CA ILE A 84 -3.21 -8.52 -6.19
C ILE A 84 -2.03 -8.41 -7.15
N THR A 85 -0.99 -9.21 -6.95
CA THR A 85 0.19 -9.24 -7.80
C THR A 85 0.30 -10.59 -8.48
N GLN A 86 0.39 -10.61 -9.81
CA GLN A 86 0.74 -11.83 -10.54
C GLN A 86 2.24 -12.11 -10.38
N ILE A 87 2.61 -13.28 -9.87
CA ILE A 87 3.99 -13.60 -9.52
C ILE A 87 4.90 -13.59 -10.76
N SER A 88 4.45 -14.18 -11.86
CA SER A 88 5.25 -14.35 -13.08
C SER A 88 5.57 -13.04 -13.80
N SER A 89 4.67 -12.05 -13.75
CA SER A 89 4.81 -10.80 -14.50
C SER A 89 5.04 -9.57 -13.63
N GLY A 90 4.81 -9.67 -12.32
CA GLY A 90 4.81 -8.54 -11.39
C GLY A 90 3.68 -7.53 -11.60
N LYS A 91 2.74 -7.79 -12.52
CA LYS A 91 1.58 -6.93 -12.78
C LYS A 91 0.68 -6.89 -11.55
N LYS A 92 0.12 -5.72 -11.27
CA LYS A 92 -0.70 -5.46 -10.08
C LYS A 92 -2.10 -5.01 -10.48
N ALA A 93 -3.09 -5.52 -9.76
CA ALA A 93 -4.45 -5.01 -9.74
C ALA A 93 -4.73 -4.38 -8.38
N PHE A 94 -5.46 -3.28 -8.37
CA PHE A 94 -5.78 -2.50 -7.17
C PHE A 94 -7.28 -2.43 -6.98
N PHE A 95 -7.74 -2.66 -5.76
CA PHE A 95 -9.15 -2.55 -5.40
C PHE A 95 -9.29 -1.74 -4.12
N LEU A 96 -10.22 -0.79 -4.10
CA LEU A 96 -10.57 -0.03 -2.91
C LEU A 96 -11.78 -0.66 -2.23
N SER A 97 -11.71 -0.80 -0.91
CA SER A 97 -12.81 -1.24 -0.07
C SER A 97 -13.00 -0.29 1.10
N ASP A 98 -14.24 -0.01 1.44
CA ASP A 98 -14.63 0.77 2.62
C ASP A 98 -15.86 0.12 3.26
N SER A 99 -16.43 0.76 4.28
CA SER A 99 -17.63 0.27 4.97
C SER A 99 -18.89 0.14 4.10
N LYS A 100 -18.93 0.76 2.92
CA LYS A 100 -20.04 0.68 1.96
C LYS A 100 -19.74 -0.30 0.80
N HIS A 101 -18.47 -0.60 0.58
CA HIS A 101 -17.95 -1.37 -0.55
C HIS A 101 -17.11 -2.55 -0.07
N THR A 102 -17.73 -3.49 0.65
CA THR A 102 -17.13 -4.78 1.01
C THR A 102 -17.50 -5.87 0.00
N ASP A 103 -16.66 -6.90 -0.11
CA ASP A 103 -16.91 -8.13 -0.88
C ASP A 103 -17.06 -7.90 -2.41
N ASP A 104 -18.20 -8.27 -3.00
CA ASP A 104 -18.48 -8.22 -4.46
C ASP A 104 -18.53 -6.80 -5.05
N LYS A 105 -18.40 -5.77 -4.20
CA LYS A 105 -18.50 -4.35 -4.58
C LYS A 105 -17.18 -3.59 -4.42
N ALA A 106 -16.06 -4.29 -4.22
CA ALA A 106 -14.76 -3.63 -4.19
C ALA A 106 -14.51 -2.87 -5.50
N ILE A 107 -14.12 -1.60 -5.38
CA ILE A 107 -14.04 -0.68 -6.51
C ILE A 107 -12.71 -0.89 -7.21
N ILE A 108 -12.75 -1.15 -8.51
CA ILE A 108 -11.54 -1.34 -9.31
C ILE A 108 -10.82 0.01 -9.41
N CYS A 109 -9.52 -0.01 -9.15
CA CYS A 109 -8.67 1.16 -9.26
C CYS A 109 -7.61 0.95 -10.34
N THR A 110 -7.40 1.99 -11.13
CA THR A 110 -6.30 2.08 -12.08
C THR A 110 -5.22 2.97 -11.49
N ARG A 111 -3.96 2.58 -11.66
CA ARG A 111 -2.86 3.45 -11.28
C ARG A 111 -2.83 4.64 -12.24
N LYS A 112 -2.88 5.85 -11.72
CA LYS A 112 -2.51 7.04 -12.49
C LYS A 112 -1.00 6.98 -12.63
N ASP A 113 -0.52 6.74 -13.84
CA ASP A 113 0.91 6.89 -14.08
C ASP A 113 1.28 8.34 -13.75
N ALA A 114 2.35 8.53 -12.97
CA ALA A 114 2.98 9.84 -12.91
C ALA A 114 3.43 10.12 -14.35
N GLU A 115 2.79 11.10 -14.98
CA GLU A 115 3.14 11.55 -16.34
C GLU A 115 4.68 11.61 -16.45
N GLN A 116 5.23 10.90 -17.43
CA GLN A 116 6.63 11.03 -17.81
C GLN A 116 6.89 12.41 -18.40
#